data_AF-A0A9D9XIN3-F1
#
_entry.id   AF-A0A9D9XIN3-F1
#
_cell.length_a   1.000
_cell.length_b   1.000
_cell.length_c   1.000
_cell.angle_alpha   90.00
_cell.angle_beta   90.00
_cell.angle_gamma   90.00
#
_symmetry.space_group_name_H-M   'P 1'
#
loop_
_entity.id
_entity.type
_entity.pdbx_description
1 polymer ?
#
loop_
_entity_poly.entity_id
_entity_poly.type
_entity_poly.pdbx_seq_one_letter_code
_entity_poly.pdbx_strand_id
1 'polypeptide(L)'
;MKEIQKYYHSLAFFRICFGLLMMVAELRFIAKGWITDFYVKPIYFFSFYGFEWIKPLPEPFIYWVFYVLIFLSLLIATGLFYRIAIVLFFI
;
A
#
# COMPACT_ATOMS: atom_id res chain seq x y z
N MET A 1 36.32 -0.10 8.03
CA MET A 1 35.64 -0.04 6.70
C MET A 1 34.60 -1.15 6.49
N LYS A 2 34.85 -2.41 6.89
CA LYS A 2 33.86 -3.52 6.80
C LYS A 2 32.58 -3.30 7.63
N GLU A 3 32.69 -2.65 8.79
CA GLU A 3 31.56 -2.27 9.65
C GLU A 3 30.47 -1.48 8.90
N ILE A 4 30.87 -0.51 8.08
CA ILE A 4 29.91 0.38 7.39
C ILE A 4 29.14 -0.37 6.28
N GLN A 5 29.80 -1.30 5.57
CA GLN A 5 29.12 -2.14 4.55
C GLN A 5 27.96 -2.95 5.14
N LYS A 6 28.12 -3.48 6.37
CA LYS A 6 27.08 -4.27 7.06
C LYS A 6 25.76 -3.49 7.21
N TYR A 7 25.82 -2.18 7.47
CA TYR A 7 24.62 -1.33 7.60
C TYR A 7 23.90 -1.10 6.27
N TYR A 8 24.63 -0.98 5.15
CA TYR A 8 24.02 -0.80 3.84
C TYR A 8 23.25 -2.05 3.37
N HIS A 9 23.78 -3.25 3.66
CA HIS A 9 23.10 -4.51 3.34
C HIS A 9 21.80 -4.69 4.13
N SER A 10 21.78 -4.30 5.41
CA SER A 10 20.58 -4.37 6.26
C SER A 10 19.45 -3.46 5.76
N LEU A 11 19.78 -2.24 5.36
CA LEU A 11 18.79 -1.27 4.90
C LEU A 11 18.19 -1.65 3.53
N ALA A 12 19.02 -2.17 2.61
CA ALA A 12 18.53 -2.66 1.32
C ALA A 12 17.60 -3.87 1.50
N PHE A 13 17.97 -4.82 2.36
CA PHE A 13 17.14 -5.97 2.69
C PHE A 13 15.77 -5.56 3.25
N PHE A 14 15.75 -4.63 4.21
CA PHE A 14 14.51 -4.13 4.80
C PHE A 14 13.56 -3.56 3.73
N ARG A 15 14.07 -2.75 2.79
CA ARG A 15 13.24 -2.16 1.73
C ARG A 15 12.60 -3.20 0.82
N ILE A 16 13.40 -4.18 0.39
CA ILE A 16 12.94 -5.26 -0.50
C ILE A 16 11.87 -6.08 0.23
N CYS A 17 12.15 -6.52 1.45
CA CYS A 17 11.20 -7.29 2.24
C CYS A 17 9.91 -6.50 2.52
N PHE A 18 10.01 -5.23 2.89
CA PHE A 18 8.86 -4.37 3.13
C PHE A 18 8.02 -4.20 1.87
N GLY A 19 8.62 -3.80 0.74
CA GLY A 19 7.89 -3.58 -0.51
C GLY A 19 7.21 -4.86 -1.03
N LEU A 20 7.88 -6.01 -0.94
CA LEU A 20 7.29 -7.30 -1.33
C LEU A 20 6.15 -7.72 -0.38
N LEU A 21 6.32 -7.51 0.92
CA LEU A 21 5.28 -7.82 1.91
C LEU A 21 4.02 -6.99 1.65
N MET A 22 4.17 -5.69 1.39
CA MET A 22 3.04 -4.81 1.04
C MET A 22 2.37 -5.26 -0.26
N MET A 23 3.16 -5.52 -1.32
CA MET A 23 2.63 -6.00 -2.60
C MET A 23 1.76 -7.25 -2.45
N VAL A 24 2.24 -8.24 -1.67
CA VAL A 24 1.51 -9.48 -1.41
C VAL A 24 0.25 -9.20 -0.59
N ALA A 25 0.29 -8.27 0.36
CA ALA A 25 -0.87 -7.89 1.16
C ALA A 25 -1.98 -7.29 0.29
N GLU A 26 -1.66 -6.36 -0.61
CA GLU A 26 -2.64 -5.75 -1.52
C GLU A 26 -3.17 -6.75 -2.55
N LEU A 27 -2.29 -7.57 -3.15
CA LEU A 27 -2.71 -8.62 -4.09
C LEU A 27 -3.68 -9.61 -3.42
N ARG A 28 -3.38 -10.02 -2.18
CA ARG A 28 -4.27 -10.88 -1.39
C ARG A 28 -5.61 -10.19 -1.11
N PHE A 29 -5.59 -8.88 -0.86
CA PHE A 29 -6.79 -8.08 -0.62
C PHE A 29 -7.72 -8.09 -1.83
N ILE A 30 -7.17 -7.88 -3.03
CA ILE A 30 -7.91 -8.00 -4.30
C ILE A 30 -8.40 -9.43 -4.51
N ALA A 31 -7.51 -10.42 -4.38
CA ALA A 31 -7.81 -11.83 -4.66
C ALA A 31 -8.91 -12.41 -3.76
N LYS A 32 -9.05 -11.88 -2.53
CA LYS A 32 -10.11 -12.28 -1.59
C LYS A 32 -11.43 -11.54 -1.82
N GLY A 33 -11.50 -10.59 -2.74
CA GLY A 33 -12.70 -9.77 -2.96
C GLY A 33 -12.98 -8.76 -1.84
N TRP A 34 -12.00 -8.54 -0.95
CA TRP A 34 -12.17 -7.70 0.24
C TRP A 34 -12.41 -6.22 -0.09
N ILE A 35 -12.00 -5.78 -1.28
CA ILE A 35 -12.34 -4.44 -1.76
C ILE A 35 -13.87 -4.29 -1.85
N THR A 36 -14.55 -5.22 -2.51
CA THR A 36 -16.01 -5.15 -2.64
C THR A 36 -16.69 -5.31 -1.28
N ASP A 37 -16.24 -6.28 -0.49
CA ASP A 37 -16.89 -6.61 0.78
C ASP A 37 -16.76 -5.50 1.83
N PHE A 38 -15.64 -4.77 1.85
CA PHE A 38 -15.39 -3.72 2.84
C PHE A 38 -15.62 -2.29 2.36
N TYR A 39 -15.57 -2.02 1.05
CA TYR A 39 -15.68 -0.65 0.54
C TYR A 39 -16.88 -0.41 -0.36
N VAL A 40 -17.49 -1.45 -0.95
CA VAL A 40 -18.53 -1.30 -1.99
C VAL A 40 -19.90 -1.75 -1.49
N LYS A 41 -19.98 -2.94 -0.90
CA LYS A 41 -21.23 -3.52 -0.38
C LYS A 41 -21.77 -2.90 0.92
N PRO A 42 -20.96 -2.35 1.85
CA PRO A 42 -21.50 -1.91 3.13
C PRO A 42 -22.53 -0.80 2.94
N ILE A 43 -23.72 -1.02 3.48
CA ILE A 43 -24.82 -0.05 3.43
C ILE A 43 -24.57 1.09 4.43
N TYR A 44 -23.82 0.80 5.51
CA TYR A 44 -23.48 1.76 6.56
C TYR A 44 -21.97 1.71 6.85
N PHE A 45 -21.34 2.88 6.77
CA PHE A 45 -19.97 3.11 7.23
C PHE A 45 -20.03 3.81 8.58
N PHE A 46 -19.34 3.25 9.58
CA PHE A 46 -19.21 3.88 10.89
C PHE A 46 -18.22 5.06 10.78
N SER A 47 -18.73 6.23 10.43
CA SER A 47 -17.94 7.46 10.39
C SER A 47 -17.72 8.01 11.79
N PHE A 48 -16.53 8.55 12.03
CA PHE A 48 -16.25 9.31 13.25
C PHE A 48 -17.04 10.63 13.25
N TYR A 49 -17.45 11.08 14.42
CA TYR A 49 -18.17 12.35 14.59
C TYR A 49 -17.34 13.51 13.99
N GLY A 50 -17.94 14.28 13.07
CA GLY A 50 -17.26 15.33 12.30
C GLY A 50 -16.61 14.90 10.98
N PHE A 51 -16.56 13.59 10.69
CA PHE A 51 -16.04 13.00 9.45
C PHE A 51 -17.09 12.25 8.63
N GLU A 52 -18.37 12.52 8.87
CA GLU A 52 -19.51 11.88 8.18
C GLU A 52 -19.53 12.16 6.66
N TRP A 53 -18.83 13.20 6.21
CA TRP A 53 -18.70 13.56 4.80
C TRP A 53 -17.68 12.69 4.04
N ILE A 54 -16.79 11.97 4.75
CA ILE A 54 -15.82 11.07 4.12
C ILE A 54 -16.51 9.75 3.84
N LYS A 55 -16.75 9.47 2.55
CA LYS A 55 -17.26 8.20 2.05
C LYS A 55 -16.19 7.51 1.23
N PRO A 56 -16.15 6.17 1.20
CA PRO A 56 -15.24 5.45 0.34
C PRO A 56 -15.47 5.84 -1.12
N LEU A 57 -14.40 5.83 -1.91
CA LEU A 57 -14.51 6.08 -3.33
C LEU A 57 -15.39 4.99 -3.97
N PRO A 58 -16.30 5.36 -4.89
CA PRO A 58 -17.13 4.39 -5.58
C PRO A 58 -16.28 3.48 -6.47
N GLU A 59 -16.79 2.29 -6.78
CA GLU A 59 -16.28 1.52 -7.91
C GLU A 59 -16.37 2.35 -9.20
N PRO A 60 -15.37 2.28 -10.10
CA PRO A 60 -14.17 1.43 -10.07
C PRO A 60 -12.94 2.07 -9.39
N PHE A 61 -13.06 3.30 -8.87
CA PHE A 61 -11.91 4.09 -8.43
C PHE A 61 -11.18 3.47 -7.22
N ILE A 62 -11.90 2.81 -6.32
CA ILE A 62 -11.26 2.13 -5.19
C ILE A 62 -10.31 1.01 -5.64
N TYR A 63 -10.63 0.29 -6.72
CA TYR A 63 -9.73 -0.72 -7.29
C TYR A 63 -8.48 -0.10 -7.91
N TRP A 64 -8.65 1.04 -8.58
CA TRP A 64 -7.51 1.80 -9.11
C TRP A 64 -6.52 2.21 -8.02
N VAL A 65 -7.00 2.59 -6.83
CA VAL A 65 -6.13 2.88 -5.69
C VAL A 65 -5.28 1.66 -5.33
N PHE A 66 -5.88 0.47 -5.21
CA PHE A 66 -5.12 -0.75 -4.90
C PHE A 66 -4.13 -1.14 -6.01
N TYR A 67 -4.47 -0.94 -7.28
CA TYR A 67 -3.52 -1.17 -8.37
C TYR A 67 -2.33 -0.20 -8.33
N VAL A 68 -2.57 1.06 -7.98
CA VAL A 68 -1.52 2.05 -7.77
C VAL A 68 -0.65 1.68 -6.57
N LEU A 69 -1.23 1.21 -5.46
CA LEU A 69 -0.48 0.76 -4.29
C LEU A 69 0.44 -0.42 -4.61
N ILE A 70 -0.04 -1.42 -5.34
CA ILE A 70 0.77 -2.56 -5.81
C ILE A 70 1.92 -2.10 -6.70
N PHE A 71 1.68 -1.11 -7.57
CA PHE A 71 2.72 -0.55 -8.41
C PHE A 71 3.77 0.20 -7.57
N LEU A 72 3.34 1.01 -6.60
CA LEU A 72 4.22 1.73 -5.69
C LEU A 72 5.03 0.78 -4.79
N SER A 73 4.43 -0.30 -4.30
CA SER A 73 5.13 -1.31 -3.49
C SER A 73 6.24 -2.01 -4.28
N LEU A 74 6.04 -2.23 -5.59
CA LEU A 74 7.07 -2.75 -6.49
C LEU A 74 8.22 -1.75 -6.69
N LEU A 75 7.92 -0.45 -6.84
CA LEU A 75 8.94 0.61 -6.88
C LEU A 75 9.74 0.69 -5.58
N ILE A 76 9.08 0.52 -4.43
CA ILE A 76 9.74 0.45 -3.12
C ILE A 76 10.66 -0.77 -3.03
N ALA A 77 10.19 -1.94 -3.46
CA ALA A 77 10.98 -3.18 -3.42
C ALA A 77 12.21 -3.10 -4.33
N THR A 78 12.06 -2.55 -5.54
CA THR A 78 13.16 -2.38 -6.50
C THR A 78 14.09 -1.20 -6.14
N GLY A 79 13.67 -0.33 -5.22
CA GLY A 79 14.41 0.87 -4.83
C GLY A 79 14.35 2.01 -5.86
N LEU A 80 13.57 1.86 -6.93
CA LEU A 80 13.42 2.87 -7.98
C LEU A 80 12.53 4.02 -7.48
N PHE A 81 13.01 5.26 -7.60
CA PHE A 81 12.33 6.46 -7.09
C PHE A 81 11.84 6.32 -5.62
N TYR A 82 12.59 5.58 -4.79
CA TYR A 82 12.17 5.18 -3.44
C TYR A 82 11.55 6.31 -2.61
N ARG A 83 12.14 7.52 -2.64
CA ARG A 83 11.65 8.68 -1.87
C ARG A 83 10.24 9.10 -2.26
N ILE A 84 9.93 9.08 -3.54
CA ILE A 84 8.60 9.46 -4.05
C ILE A 84 7.64 8.29 -3.81
N ALA A 85 8.06 7.07 -4.14
CA ALA A 85 7.23 5.88 -4.00
C ALA A 85 6.78 5.64 -2.55
N ILE A 86 7.66 5.79 -1.57
CA ILE A 86 7.31 5.58 -0.15
C ILE A 86 6.37 6.67 0.39
N VAL A 87 6.51 7.92 -0.06
CA VAL A 87 5.63 9.02 0.35
C VAL A 87 4.24 8.84 -0.25
N LEU A 88 4.17 8.51 -1.54
CA LEU A 88 2.90 8.25 -2.22
C LEU A 88 2.19 6.99 -1.70
N PHE A 89 2.94 5.97 -1.30
CA PHE A 89 2.37 4.76 -0.72
C PHE A 89 1.82 4.99 0.70
N PHE A 90 2.39 5.95 1.42
CA PHE A 90 2.01 6.26 2.80
C PHE A 90 0.76 7.14 2.93
N ILE A 91 0.50 8.00 1.96
CA ILE A 91 -0.63 8.95 1.93
C ILE A 91 -1.88 8.27 1.39
#